data_AF-A0A645HUJ4-F1
#
_entry.id   AF-A0A645HUJ4-F1
#
_cell.length_a   1.000
_cell.length_b   1.000
_cell.length_c   1.000
_cell.angle_alpha   90.00
_cell.angle_beta   90.00
_cell.angle_gamma   90.00
#
_symmetry.space_group_name_H-M   'P 1'
#
loop_
_entity.id
_entity.type
_entity.pdbx_description
1 polymer ?
#
loop_
_entity_poly.entity_id
_entity_poly.type
_entity_poly.pdbx_seq_one_letter_code
_entity_poly.pdbx_strand_id
1 'polypeptide(L)'
;MPAGPLKTPTVPHITVQNNASSLIQLSDLSVDLPGVGVEMEEKVPGRTFIIKLSFPQNFALNAGQRGTLTAKTTSTQKPVIKIPIAQVHPVVSVPPVPGSAQ
;
A
#
# COMPACT_ATOMS: atom_id res chain seq x y z
N MET A 1 -19.97 8.84 1.13
CA MET A 1 -19.83 8.57 -0.31
C MET A 1 -18.63 7.64 -0.52
N PRO A 2 -18.67 6.68 -1.45
CA PRO A 2 -17.50 5.89 -1.86
C PRO A 2 -16.36 6.78 -2.34
N ALA A 3 -15.10 6.35 -2.19
CA ALA A 3 -14.00 7.03 -2.87
C ALA A 3 -14.24 6.94 -4.37
N GLY A 4 -14.13 8.08 -5.04
CA GLY A 4 -14.02 8.09 -6.49
C GLY A 4 -12.69 7.48 -6.95
N PRO A 5 -12.58 7.14 -8.24
CA PRO A 5 -11.34 6.70 -8.86
C PRO A 5 -10.17 7.66 -8.58
N LEU A 6 -8.96 7.11 -8.49
CA LEU A 6 -7.72 7.89 -8.46
C LEU A 6 -7.67 8.79 -9.71
N LYS A 7 -7.67 10.11 -9.48
CA LYS A 7 -7.62 11.12 -10.55
C LYS A 7 -6.29 11.11 -11.31
N THR A 8 -5.23 10.63 -10.68
CA THR A 8 -3.88 10.55 -11.24
C THR A 8 -3.23 9.22 -10.89
N PRO A 9 -2.37 8.67 -11.77
CA PRO A 9 -1.59 7.48 -11.44
C PRO A 9 -0.73 7.77 -10.21
N THR A 10 -0.64 6.80 -9.30
CA THR A 10 0.02 6.98 -8.00
C THR A 10 0.97 5.81 -7.75
N VAL A 11 2.18 6.12 -7.30
CA VAL A 11 3.22 5.12 -7.04
C VAL A 11 3.68 5.21 -5.58
N PRO A 12 2.93 4.65 -4.62
CA PRO A 12 3.38 4.65 -3.23
C PRO A 12 4.52 3.64 -3.05
N HIS A 13 5.45 3.99 -2.16
CA HIS A 13 6.58 3.16 -1.80
C HIS A 13 6.40 2.63 -0.38
N ILE A 14 6.59 1.33 -0.21
CA ILE A 14 6.54 0.64 1.07
C ILE A 14 7.96 0.20 1.41
N THR A 15 8.49 0.70 2.52
CA THR A 15 9.80 0.27 3.02
C THR A 15 9.61 -0.85 4.03
N VAL A 16 10.17 -2.02 3.73
CA VAL A 16 10.21 -3.16 4.66
C VAL A 16 11.61 -3.25 5.23
N GLN A 17 11.72 -3.14 6.56
CA GLN A 17 12.98 -3.25 7.28
C GLN A 17 12.98 -4.51 8.14
N ASN A 18 13.97 -5.36 7.89
CA ASN A 18 14.27 -6.50 8.73
C ASN A 18 15.10 -6.05 9.94
N ASN A 19 14.48 -6.10 11.12
CA ASN A 19 15.12 -5.78 12.39
C ASN A 19 15.66 -7.03 13.12
N ALA A 20 15.62 -8.20 12.49
CA ALA A 20 16.24 -9.41 13.03
C ALA A 20 17.76 -9.38 12.86
N SER A 21 18.45 -10.21 13.65
CA SER A 21 19.90 -10.43 13.52
C SER A 21 20.27 -11.23 12.27
N SER A 22 19.33 -12.04 11.76
CA SER A 22 19.50 -12.85 10.55
C SER A 22 18.99 -12.14 9.31
N LEU A 23 19.66 -12.34 8.17
CA LEU A 23 19.22 -11.83 6.87
C LEU A 23 18.01 -12.61 6.36
N ILE A 24 17.06 -11.92 5.72
CA ILE A 24 15.88 -12.52 5.09
C ILE A 24 15.85 -12.16 3.60
N GLN A 25 15.21 -12.96 2.77
CA GLN A 25 14.89 -12.57 1.39
C GLN A 25 13.38 -12.40 1.27
N LEU A 26 12.94 -11.40 0.51
CA LEU A 26 11.55 -11.28 0.09
C LEU A 26 11.40 -11.91 -1.31
N SER A 27 10.35 -12.70 -1.49
CA SER A 27 10.04 -13.37 -2.75
C SER A 27 8.52 -13.51 -2.92
N ASP A 28 8.09 -13.92 -4.11
CA ASP A 28 6.67 -14.13 -4.43
C ASP A 28 5.78 -12.95 -4.04
N LEU A 29 6.14 -11.73 -4.45
CA LEU A 29 5.26 -10.58 -4.23
C LEU A 29 4.01 -10.71 -5.12
N SER A 30 2.85 -10.61 -4.49
CA SER A 30 1.56 -10.67 -5.17
C SER A 30 0.59 -9.69 -4.53
N VAL A 31 -0.17 -8.98 -5.36
CA VAL A 31 -1.21 -8.06 -4.90
C VAL A 31 -2.56 -8.55 -5.40
N ASP A 32 -3.53 -8.59 -4.49
CA ASP A 32 -4.91 -8.96 -4.80
C ASP A 32 -5.71 -7.78 -5.38
N LEU A 33 -5.09 -7.01 -6.28
CA LEU A 33 -5.70 -5.84 -6.91
C LEU A 33 -5.44 -5.87 -8.42
N PRO A 34 -6.50 -5.93 -9.26
CA PRO A 34 -6.32 -6.00 -10.70
C PRO A 34 -5.72 -4.69 -11.24
N GLY A 35 -4.75 -4.83 -12.15
CA GLY A 35 -4.10 -3.70 -12.81
C GLY A 35 -3.08 -2.94 -11.96
N VAL A 36 -2.82 -3.37 -10.72
CA VAL A 36 -1.76 -2.79 -9.87
C VAL A 36 -0.43 -3.48 -10.16
N GLY A 37 0.56 -2.71 -10.59
CA GLY A 37 1.93 -3.20 -10.72
C GLY A 37 2.59 -3.33 -9.35
N VAL A 38 3.42 -4.35 -9.15
CA VAL A 38 4.23 -4.50 -7.95
C VAL A 38 5.66 -4.73 -8.36
N GLU A 39 6.55 -3.89 -7.86
CA GLU A 39 7.98 -4.02 -8.04
C GLU A 39 8.65 -4.04 -6.68
N MET A 40 9.69 -4.85 -6.54
CA MET A 40 10.51 -4.92 -5.32
C MET A 40 11.95 -4.57 -5.67
N GLU A 41 12.54 -3.73 -4.86
CA GLU A 41 13.93 -3.32 -4.93
C GLU A 41 14.62 -3.59 -3.59
N GLU A 42 15.69 -4.37 -3.59
CA GLU A 42 16.49 -4.59 -2.39
C GLU A 42 17.49 -3.44 -2.21
N LYS A 43 17.16 -2.47 -1.36
CA LYS A 43 18.09 -1.37 -1.04
C LYS A 43 19.30 -1.87 -0.24
N VAL A 44 19.07 -2.81 0.68
CA VAL A 44 20.13 -3.51 1.40
C VAL A 44 19.76 -5.00 1.42
N PRO A 45 20.49 -5.85 0.68
CA PRO A 45 20.18 -7.27 0.61
C PRO A 45 20.09 -7.88 2.01
N GLY A 46 19.03 -8.63 2.27
CA GLY A 46 18.84 -9.25 3.58
C GLY A 46 18.22 -8.35 4.67
N ARG A 47 18.17 -7.03 4.46
CA ARG A 47 17.86 -6.04 5.51
C ARG A 47 16.78 -5.02 5.15
N THR A 48 16.85 -4.39 3.97
CA THR A 48 15.93 -3.31 3.59
C THR A 48 15.42 -3.51 2.17
N PHE A 49 14.11 -3.54 2.04
CA PHE A 49 13.41 -3.76 0.78
C PHE A 49 12.46 -2.58 0.54
N ILE A 50 12.43 -2.09 -0.69
CA ILE A 50 11.50 -1.06 -1.14
C ILE A 50 10.54 -1.73 -2.11
N ILE A 51 9.26 -1.72 -1.78
CA ILE A 51 8.20 -2.23 -2.65
C ILE A 51 7.50 -1.03 -3.26
N LYS A 52 7.50 -0.93 -4.59
CA LYS A 52 6.79 0.09 -5.35
C LYS A 52 5.50 -0.52 -5.86
N LEU A 53 4.39 0.12 -5.55
CA LEU A 53 3.09 -0.25 -6.10
C LEU A 53 2.74 0.74 -7.18
N SER A 54 2.39 0.30 -8.38
CA SER A 54 2.03 1.16 -9.49
C SER A 54 0.52 1.11 -9.70
N PHE A 55 -0.18 2.12 -9.19
CA PHE A 55 -1.63 2.24 -9.38
C PHE A 55 -1.94 3.04 -10.64
N PRO A 56 -2.72 2.47 -11.58
CA PRO A 56 -3.09 3.18 -12.79
C PRO A 56 -4.06 4.33 -12.48
N GLN A 57 -4.14 5.28 -13.42
CA GLN A 57 -5.22 6.26 -13.38
C GLN A 57 -6.59 5.57 -13.43
N ASN A 58 -7.59 6.19 -12.83
CA ASN A 58 -8.94 5.64 -12.70
C ASN A 58 -9.04 4.36 -11.85
N PHE A 59 -7.97 3.97 -11.14
CA PHE A 59 -8.05 2.88 -10.16
C PHE A 59 -8.99 3.29 -9.01
N ALA A 60 -10.01 2.48 -8.75
CA ALA A 60 -10.96 2.70 -7.67
C ALA A 60 -11.11 1.43 -6.86
N LEU A 61 -11.03 1.53 -5.54
CA LEU A 61 -11.49 0.47 -4.65
C LEU A 61 -12.96 0.72 -4.33
N ASN A 62 -13.78 -0.33 -4.36
CA ASN A 62 -15.16 -0.22 -3.90
C ASN A 62 -15.19 0.19 -2.42
N ALA A 63 -16.26 0.87 -1.98
CA ALA A 63 -16.40 1.24 -0.58
C ALA A 63 -16.33 -0.01 0.33
N GLY A 64 -15.32 -0.07 1.20
CA GLY A 64 -15.06 -1.22 2.07
C GLY A 64 -14.11 -2.28 1.49
N GLN A 65 -13.78 -2.20 0.20
CA GLN A 65 -12.78 -3.07 -0.42
C GLN A 65 -11.37 -2.62 0.01
N ARG A 66 -10.56 -3.59 0.41
CA ARG A 66 -9.14 -3.40 0.74
C ARG A 66 -8.35 -4.39 -0.08
N GLY A 67 -7.29 -3.92 -0.73
CA GLY A 67 -6.32 -4.83 -1.33
C GLY A 67 -5.45 -5.45 -0.27
N THR A 68 -4.85 -6.59 -0.59
CA THR A 68 -3.80 -7.17 0.25
C THR A 68 -2.58 -7.43 -0.61
N LEU A 69 -1.46 -6.82 -0.25
CA LEU A 69 -0.16 -7.18 -0.76
C LEU A 69 0.38 -8.33 0.09
N THR A 70 0.67 -9.45 -0.55
CA THR A 70 1.28 -10.62 0.09
C THR A 70 2.71 -10.75 -0.40
N ALA A 71 3.65 -10.92 0.52
CA ALA A 71 5.05 -11.21 0.20
C ALA A 71 5.52 -12.39 1.06
N LYS A 72 6.22 -13.34 0.44
CA LYS A 72 6.88 -14.42 1.18
C LYS A 72 8.24 -13.97 1.66
N THR A 73 8.66 -14.44 2.82
CA THR A 73 10.01 -14.25 3.30
C THR A 73 10.66 -15.57 3.68
N THR A 74 11.99 -15.60 3.65
CA THR A 74 12.78 -16.74 4.15
C THR A 74 12.88 -16.81 5.68
N SER A 75 12.18 -15.92 6.40
CA SER A 75 12.17 -15.92 7.87
C SER A 75 11.35 -17.09 8.42
N THR A 76 11.93 -17.84 9.36
CA THR A 76 11.21 -18.90 10.09
C THR A 76 10.12 -18.37 11.00
N GLN A 77 10.25 -17.13 11.50
CA GLN A 77 9.26 -16.50 12.37
C GLN A 77 8.08 -15.90 11.61
N LYS A 78 8.32 -15.37 10.41
CA LYS A 78 7.32 -14.67 9.59
C LYS A 78 7.50 -15.00 8.11
N PRO A 79 7.16 -16.23 7.68
CA PRO A 79 7.35 -16.66 6.30
C PRO A 79 6.44 -15.93 5.30
N VAL A 80 5.39 -15.25 5.79
CA VAL A 80 4.46 -14.47 4.95
C VAL A 80 4.14 -13.14 5.62
N ILE A 81 4.27 -12.05 4.86
CA ILE A 81 3.86 -10.70 5.23
C ILE A 81 2.63 -10.34 4.41
N LYS A 82 1.59 -9.86 5.09
CA LYS A 82 0.36 -9.35 4.46
C LYS A 82 0.21 -7.88 4.82
N ILE A 83 0.25 -7.02 3.82
CA ILE A 83 0.16 -5.57 3.96
C ILE A 83 -1.19 -5.14 3.41
N PRO A 84 -2.10 -4.64 4.25
CA PRO A 84 -3.39 -4.15 3.77
C PRO A 84 -3.19 -2.84 3.00
N ILE A 85 -3.73 -2.79 1.80
CA ILE A 85 -3.79 -1.61 0.94
C ILE A 85 -5.20 -1.04 1.05
N ALA A 86 -5.31 0.18 1.57
CA ALA A 86 -6.56 0.92 1.59
C ALA A 86 -6.39 2.23 0.82
N GLN A 87 -7.41 2.61 0.06
CA GLN A 87 -7.48 3.93 -0.53
C GLN A 87 -7.81 4.91 0.60
N VAL A 88 -6.86 5.79 0.95
CA VAL A 88 -7.12 6.88 1.89
C VAL A 88 -7.90 7.96 1.16
N HIS A 89 -9.11 8.25 1.64
CA HIS A 89 -9.91 9.34 1.13
C HIS A 89 -9.36 10.62 1.78
N PRO A 90 -9.06 11.69 1.01
CA PRO A 90 -8.97 13.00 1.63
C PRO A 90 -10.33 13.26 2.28
N VAL A 91 -10.38 13.30 3.61
CA VAL A 91 -11.49 13.90 4.34
C VAL A 91 -11.52 15.35 3.86
N VAL A 92 -12.51 15.69 3.05
CA VAL A 92 -12.83 17.09 2.81
C VAL A 92 -13.29 17.59 4.17
N SER A 93 -12.38 18.20 4.92
CA SER A 93 -12.72 19.00 6.07
C SER A 93 -13.59 20.12 5.54
N VAL A 94 -14.91 19.92 5.55
CA VAL A 94 -15.85 21.01 5.36
C VAL A 94 -15.47 22.05 6.42
N PRO A 95 -14.99 23.25 6.03
CA PRO A 95 -14.81 24.30 7.01
C PRO A 95 -16.17 24.50 7.69
N PRO A 96 -16.23 24.63 9.03
CA PRO A 96 -17.49 24.90 9.69
C PRO A 96 -18.05 26.17 9.07
N VAL A 97 -19.21 26.05 8.41
CA VAL A 97 -19.97 27.21 7.95
C VAL A 97 -20.25 28.05 9.19
N PRO A 98 -19.76 29.31 9.28
CA PRO A 98 -20.16 30.19 10.35
C PRO A 98 -21.67 30.39 10.21
N GLY A 99 -22.41 29.89 11.20
CA GLY A 99 -23.85 30.06 11.27
C GLY A 99 -24.21 31.53 11.24
N SER A 100 -25.29 31.82 10.53
CA SER A 100 -26.03 33.07 10.55
C SER A 100 -26.16 33.68 11.95
N ALA A 101 -25.57 34.85 12.12
CA ALA A 101 -25.96 35.91 13.06
C ALA A 101 -25.77 37.20 12.24
N GLN A 102 -26.73 38.10 12.04
CA GLN A 102 -27.99 38.42 12.69
C GLN A 102 -28.80 39.26 11.70
#